data_AF-A0A7K3ZWU9-F1
#
_entry.id   AF-A0A7K3ZWU9-F1
#
_cell.length_a   1.000
_cell.length_b   1.000
_cell.length_c   1.000
_cell.angle_alpha   90.00
_cell.angle_beta   90.00
_cell.angle_gamma   90.00
#
_symmetry.space_group_name_H-M   'P 1'
#
loop_
_entity.id
_entity.type
_entity.pdbx_description
1 polymer ?
#
loop_
_entity_poly.entity_id
_entity_poly.type
_entity_poly.pdbx_seq_one_letter_code
_entity_poly.pdbx_strand_id
1 'polypeptide(L)'
;MRKDLHEGESETIAIAVENDPEIVFLDESEARRIARVYRLNITGVVGILIRAKREDMIPSLQEDLDRLRDEAGLWIGEDVT
;
A
#
# COMPACT_ATOMS: atom_id res chain seq x y z
N MET A 1 -4.20 10.48 -22.05
CA MET A 1 -3.57 10.15 -20.74
C MET A 1 -4.62 10.29 -19.65
N ARG A 2 -5.46 9.28 -19.47
CA ARG A 2 -6.53 9.29 -18.44
C ARG A 2 -7.07 7.87 -18.43
N LYS A 3 -6.49 6.94 -17.66
CA LYS A 3 -7.16 5.64 -17.36
C LYS A 3 -6.52 4.67 -16.37
N ASP A 4 -5.44 4.99 -15.68
CA ASP A 4 -4.79 3.95 -14.84
C ASP A 4 -5.04 4.14 -13.34
N LEU A 5 -5.77 5.19 -12.94
CA LEU A 5 -6.02 5.49 -11.53
C LEU A 5 -7.52 5.67 -11.30
N HIS A 6 -8.07 4.96 -10.32
CA HIS A 6 -9.44 5.19 -9.87
C HIS A 6 -9.60 6.63 -9.35
N GLU A 7 -10.83 7.14 -9.40
CA GLU A 7 -11.11 8.54 -9.06
C GLU A 7 -10.71 8.88 -7.61
N GLY A 8 -11.03 7.98 -6.66
CA GLY A 8 -10.66 8.15 -5.25
C GLY A 8 -9.15 8.13 -5.00
N GLU A 9 -8.42 7.25 -5.70
CA GLU A 9 -6.95 7.20 -5.62
C GLU A 9 -6.32 8.47 -6.21
N SER A 10 -6.90 9.00 -7.28
CA SER A 10 -6.44 10.26 -7.90
C SER A 10 -6.63 11.45 -6.97
N GLU A 11 -7.79 11.53 -6.32
CA GLU A 11 -8.09 12.56 -5.34
C GLU A 11 -7.20 12.45 -4.10
N THR A 12 -6.98 11.22 -3.60
CA THR A 12 -6.09 10.97 -2.46
C THR A 12 -4.66 11.43 -2.76
N ILE A 13 -4.12 11.12 -3.94
CA ILE A 13 -2.80 11.59 -4.34
C ILE A 13 -2.78 13.12 -4.49
N ALA A 14 -3.81 13.73 -5.09
CA ALA A 14 -3.88 15.18 -5.23
C ALA A 14 -3.86 15.89 -3.86
N ILE A 15 -4.69 15.43 -2.93
CA ILE A 15 -4.75 15.95 -1.55
C ILE A 15 -3.40 15.74 -0.84
N ALA A 16 -2.76 14.59 -1.03
CA ALA A 16 -1.46 14.32 -0.41
C ALA A 16 -0.34 15.22 -0.97
N VAL A 17 -0.35 15.52 -2.27
CA VAL A 17 0.61 16.48 -2.86
C VAL A 17 0.41 17.89 -2.28
N GLU A 18 -0.83 18.28 -2.01
CA GLU A 18 -1.14 19.60 -1.44
C GLU A 18 -0.81 19.73 0.04
N ASN A 19 -1.03 18.67 0.82
CA ASN A 19 -0.94 18.71 2.29
C ASN A 19 0.35 18.10 2.85
N ASP A 20 1.16 17.44 2.03
CA ASP A 20 2.44 16.78 2.40
C ASP A 20 2.34 15.94 3.69
N PRO A 21 1.44 14.93 3.73
CA PRO A 21 1.32 14.07 4.90
C PRO A 21 2.58 13.23 5.07
N GLU A 22 2.86 12.82 6.30
CA GLU A 22 4.00 11.95 6.61
C GLU A 22 3.94 10.61 5.85
N ILE A 23 2.73 10.09 5.62
CA ILE A 23 2.49 8.84 4.91
C ILE A 23 1.11 8.82 4.23
N VAL A 24 1.03 8.16 3.07
CA VAL A 24 -0.21 7.93 2.30
C VAL A 24 -0.44 6.42 2.16
N PHE A 25 -1.67 5.97 2.36
CA PHE A 25 -2.03 4.58 2.17
C PHE A 25 -2.56 4.36 0.74
N LEU A 26 -1.93 3.47 -0.04
CA LEU A 26 -2.32 3.14 -1.42
C LEU A 26 -2.15 1.63 -1.66
N ASP A 27 -3.23 0.91 -1.96
CA ASP A 27 -3.25 -0.54 -2.16
C ASP A 27 -3.20 -0.98 -3.64
N GLU A 28 -3.39 -0.05 -4.57
CA GLU A 28 -3.27 -0.29 -6.02
C GLU A 28 -1.85 -0.03 -6.57
N SER A 29 -1.38 -0.90 -7.47
CA SER A 29 -0.03 -0.81 -8.05
C SER A 29 0.21 0.47 -8.86
N GLU A 30 -0.80 0.91 -9.62
CA GLU A 30 -0.73 2.13 -10.42
C GLU A 30 -0.73 3.39 -9.56
N ALA A 31 -1.55 3.42 -8.50
CA ALA A 31 -1.55 4.49 -7.50
C ALA A 31 -0.17 4.65 -6.86
N ARG A 32 0.40 3.53 -6.40
CA ARG A 32 1.77 3.52 -5.84
C ARG A 32 2.81 4.01 -6.85
N ARG A 33 2.67 3.67 -8.13
CA ARG A 33 3.59 4.13 -9.18
C ARG A 33 3.51 5.65 -9.37
N ILE A 34 2.31 6.20 -9.41
CA ILE A 34 2.09 7.64 -9.56
C ILE A 34 2.56 8.41 -8.32
N ALA A 35 2.22 7.94 -7.12
CA ALA A 35 2.64 8.59 -5.87
C ALA A 35 4.17 8.64 -5.70
N ARG A 36 4.89 7.62 -6.18
CA ARG A 36 6.37 7.62 -6.24
C ARG A 36 6.92 8.72 -7.15
N VAL A 37 6.24 9.06 -8.25
CA VAL A 37 6.65 10.18 -9.13
C VAL A 37 6.60 11.51 -8.36
N TYR A 38 5.59 11.67 -7.51
CA TYR A 38 5.44 12.83 -6.63
C TYR A 38 6.26 12.75 -5.34
N ARG A 39 7.09 11.70 -5.17
CA ARG A 39 7.92 11.46 -3.98
C ARG A 39 7.14 11.38 -2.66
N LEU A 40 5.86 11.01 -2.73
CA LEU A 40 5.06 10.78 -1.54
C LEU A 40 5.57 9.54 -0.82
N ASN A 41 5.66 9.62 0.50
CA ASN A 41 5.87 8.46 1.35
C ASN A 41 4.58 7.62 1.36
N ILE A 42 4.68 6.38 0.90
CA ILE A 42 3.53 5.50 0.74
C ILE A 42 3.66 4.23 1.56
N THR A 43 2.53 3.71 2.01
CA THR A 43 2.38 2.36 2.55
C THR A 43 1.17 1.69 1.94
N GLY A 44 1.05 0.39 2.17
CA GLY A 44 -0.13 -0.40 1.83
C GLY A 44 -0.33 -1.48 2.89
N VAL A 45 -1.24 -2.41 2.64
CA VAL A 45 -1.58 -3.49 3.59
C VAL A 45 -0.34 -4.24 4.10
N VAL A 46 0.58 -4.61 3.19
CA VAL A 46 1.83 -5.30 3.54
C VAL A 46 2.71 -4.47 4.48
N GLY A 47 2.82 -3.16 4.25
CA GLY A 47 3.61 -2.28 5.12
C GLY A 47 3.02 -2.18 6.54
N ILE A 48 1.70 -2.22 6.66
CA ILE A 48 1.00 -2.31 7.95
C ILE A 48 1.34 -3.63 8.65
N LEU A 49 1.29 -4.77 7.95
CA LEU A 49 1.62 -6.06 8.54
C LEU A 49 3.08 -6.15 8.98
N ILE A 50 4.02 -5.64 8.18
CA ILE A 50 5.43 -5.56 8.56
C ILE A 50 5.60 -4.74 9.83
N ARG A 51 4.91 -3.61 9.95
CA ARG A 51 4.93 -2.78 11.16
C ARG A 51 4.35 -3.54 12.36
N ALA A 52 3.19 -4.16 12.20
CA ALA A 52 2.56 -4.96 13.25
C ALA A 52 3.47 -6.09 13.73
N LYS A 53 4.22 -6.73 12.82
CA LYS A 53 5.21 -7.75 13.19
C LYS A 53 6.38 -7.17 13.98
N ARG A 54 6.87 -5.99 13.61
CA ARG A 54 7.96 -5.29 14.32
C ARG A 54 7.53 -4.80 15.71
N GLU A 55 6.25 -4.53 15.89
CA GLU A 55 5.66 -4.10 17.16
C GLU A 55 5.12 -5.29 17.99
N ASP A 56 5.46 -6.53 17.61
CA ASP A 56 5.01 -7.78 18.27
C ASP A 56 3.48 -7.91 18.42
N MET A 57 2.71 -7.22 17.57
CA MET A 57 1.24 -7.25 17.57
C MET A 57 0.67 -8.48 16.88
N ILE A 58 1.43 -9.08 15.96
CA ILE A 58 1.07 -10.31 15.25
C ILE A 58 2.13 -11.39 15.46
N PRO A 59 1.72 -12.66 15.63
CA PRO A 59 2.64 -13.75 15.88
C PRO A 59 3.49 -14.08 14.65
N SER A 60 2.92 -14.01 13.45
CA SER A 60 3.59 -14.41 12.21
C SER A 60 3.16 -13.53 11.04
N LEU A 61 4.13 -12.81 10.46
CA LEU A 61 3.89 -12.04 9.23
C LEU A 61 3.51 -12.96 8.06
N GLN A 62 4.15 -14.12 7.97
CA GLN A 62 3.91 -15.09 6.89
C GLN A 62 2.46 -15.59 6.90
N GLU A 63 1.92 -15.92 8.08
CA GLU A 63 0.54 -16.41 8.19
C GLU A 63 -0.46 -15.34 7.73
N ASP A 64 -0.26 -14.07 8.11
CA ASP A 64 -1.16 -13.00 7.69
C ASP A 64 -1.01 -12.66 6.19
N LEU A 65 0.20 -12.77 5.62
CA LEU A 65 0.41 -12.63 4.17
C LEU A 65 -0.27 -13.78 3.39
N ASP A 66 -0.15 -15.02 3.86
CA ASP A 66 -0.80 -16.18 3.25
C ASP A 66 -2.33 -16.01 3.29
N ARG A 67 -2.89 -15.53 4.40
CA ARG A 67 -4.33 -15.23 4.51
C ARG A 67 -4.78 -14.14 3.53
N LEU A 68 -3.99 -13.07 3.36
CA LEU A 68 -4.32 -12.03 2.37
C LEU A 68 -4.32 -12.57 0.93
N ARG A 69 -3.38 -13.46 0.60
CA ARG A 69 -3.31 -14.12 -0.71
C ARG A 69 -4.48 -15.07 -0.92
N ASP A 70 -4.73 -15.95 0.05
CA ASP A 70 -5.59 -17.11 -0.11
C ASP A 70 -7.08 -16.80 0.18
N GLU A 71 -7.37 -15.87 1.09
CA GLU A 71 -8.75 -15.51 1.48
C GLU A 71 -9.22 -14.20 0.81
N ALA A 72 -8.35 -13.20 0.68
CA ALA A 72 -8.72 -11.86 0.19
C ALA A 72 -8.35 -11.62 -1.29
N GLY A 73 -7.64 -12.54 -1.93
CA GLY A 73 -7.23 -12.44 -3.33
C GLY A 73 -6.20 -11.33 -3.61
N LEU A 74 -5.47 -10.88 -2.59
CA LEU A 74 -4.45 -9.86 -2.75
C LEU A 74 -3.22 -10.44 -3.43
N TRP A 75 -2.77 -9.82 -4.52
CA TRP A 75 -1.53 -10.23 -5.18
C TRP A 75 -0.32 -9.65 -4.44
N ILE A 76 0.50 -10.54 -3.87
CA ILE A 76 1.75 -10.20 -3.17
C ILE A 76 2.89 -10.57 -4.11
N GLY A 77 3.74 -9.60 -4.44
CA GLY A 77 4.92 -9.85 -5.26
C GLY A 77 5.91 -10.78 -4.57
N GLU A 78 6.54 -11.67 -5.34
CA GLU A 78 7.42 -12.75 -4.83
C GLU A 78 8.65 -12.24 -4.04
N ASP A 79 8.98 -10.94 -4.12
CA ASP A 79 10.10 -10.32 -3.39
C ASP A 79 9.81 -10.06 -1.89
N VAL A 80 8.60 -10.36 -1.40
CA VAL A 80 8.18 -10.10 0.00
C VAL A 80 8.23 -11.36 0.88
N THR A 81 8.41 -12.54 0.27
CA THR A 81 8.52 -13.85 0.96
C THR A 81 9.95 -14.28 1.18
#